data_AF-A0A953W6A5-F1
#
_entry.id   AF-A0A953W6A5-F1
#
_cell.length_a   1.000
_cell.length_b   1.000
_cell.length_c   1.000
_cell.angle_alpha   90.00
_cell.angle_beta   90.00
_cell.angle_gamma   90.00
#
_symmetry.space_group_name_H-M   'P 1'
#
loop_
_entity.id
_entity.type
_entity.pdbx_description
1 polymer ?
#
loop_
_entity_poly.entity_id
_entity_poly.type
_entity_poly.pdbx_seq_one_letter_code
_entity_poly.pdbx_strand_id
1 'polypeptide(L)'
;MSAGDKKSKSKKSAARQRAAQGVSLTDALAEAAWAEADAALAQALADFDETQTAEGARARKDALERLGQALSRAARKRGLARLGSLEDELTYDPDAHDLNEAVAKTPKTIRIQARGVTRGGEVLTKPRVGRVSRKKRS
;
A
#
# COMPACT_ATOMS: atom_id res chain seq x y z
N MET A 1 38.06 -35.08 -47.52
CA MET A 1 38.45 -34.88 -46.11
C MET A 1 37.65 -33.69 -45.58
N SER A 2 36.79 -33.92 -44.57
CA SER A 2 35.85 -32.94 -44.03
C SER A 2 36.57 -31.82 -43.26
N ALA A 3 36.35 -30.57 -43.65
CA ALA A 3 36.73 -29.39 -42.87
C ALA A 3 35.55 -29.02 -41.94
N GLY A 4 35.83 -29.05 -40.64
CA GLY A 4 34.83 -29.10 -39.59
C GLY A 4 34.17 -27.78 -39.20
N ASP A 5 32.91 -27.92 -38.79
CA ASP A 5 32.09 -27.00 -38.03
C ASP A 5 32.77 -26.50 -36.74
N LYS A 6 33.29 -25.27 -36.74
CA LYS A 6 33.71 -24.58 -35.50
C LYS A 6 33.43 -23.06 -35.54
N LYS A 7 32.18 -22.63 -35.71
CA LYS A 7 31.79 -21.22 -35.46
C LYS A 7 30.35 -21.09 -34.91
N SER A 8 30.08 -21.50 -33.68
CA SER A 8 28.81 -21.13 -33.01
C SER A 8 28.84 -21.05 -31.47
N LYS A 9 29.89 -21.50 -30.79
CA LYS A 9 29.88 -21.62 -29.31
C LYS A 9 30.03 -20.29 -28.53
N SER A 10 30.67 -19.25 -29.08
CA SER A 10 30.94 -18.01 -28.32
C SER A 10 29.69 -17.13 -28.10
N LYS A 11 28.75 -17.09 -29.06
CA LYS A 11 27.53 -16.26 -28.95
C LYS A 11 26.57 -16.74 -27.85
N LYS A 12 26.53 -18.05 -27.57
CA LYS A 12 25.65 -18.64 -26.54
C LYS A 12 26.08 -18.26 -25.11
N SER A 13 27.38 -18.04 -24.88
CA SER A 13 27.93 -17.61 -23.59
C SER A 13 27.62 -16.14 -23.28
N ALA A 14 27.82 -15.25 -24.25
CA ALA A 14 27.53 -13.82 -24.07
C ALA A 14 26.03 -13.54 -23.82
N ALA A 15 25.14 -14.26 -24.50
CA ALA A 15 23.70 -14.16 -24.23
C ALA A 15 23.34 -14.64 -22.82
N ARG A 16 23.95 -15.74 -22.35
CA ARG A 16 23.74 -16.26 -20.99
C ARG A 16 24.31 -15.34 -19.91
N GLN A 17 25.45 -14.69 -20.16
CA GLN A 17 26.03 -13.68 -19.26
C GLN A 17 25.14 -12.43 -19.16
N ARG A 18 24.62 -11.92 -20.28
CA ARG A 18 23.68 -10.79 -20.26
C ARG A 18 22.38 -11.14 -19.53
N ALA A 19 21.86 -12.36 -19.73
CA ALA A 19 20.70 -12.83 -18.99
C ALA A 19 20.98 -12.94 -17.48
N ALA A 20 22.14 -13.49 -17.10
CA ALA A 20 22.55 -13.59 -15.70
C ALA A 20 22.77 -12.21 -15.05
N GLN A 21 23.35 -11.26 -15.78
CA GLN A 21 23.49 -9.86 -15.34
C GLN A 21 22.12 -9.19 -15.17
N GLY A 22 21.18 -9.47 -16.07
CA GLY A 22 19.79 -9.02 -15.97
C GLY A 22 19.10 -9.53 -14.70
N VAL A 23 19.27 -10.82 -14.38
CA VAL A 23 18.74 -11.42 -13.14
C VAL A 23 19.41 -10.81 -11.90
N SER A 24 20.74 -10.65 -11.90
CA SER A 24 21.44 -10.03 -10.77
C SER A 24 21.05 -8.56 -10.55
N LEU A 25 20.70 -7.84 -11.62
CA LEU A 25 20.22 -6.46 -11.54
C LEU A 25 18.80 -6.42 -10.99
N THR A 26 17.90 -7.30 -11.44
CA THR A 26 16.53 -7.37 -10.92
C THR A 26 16.52 -7.71 -9.44
N ASP A 27 17.38 -8.63 -9.00
CA ASP A 27 17.50 -9.01 -7.60
C ASP A 27 18.06 -7.85 -6.76
N ALA A 28 19.10 -7.16 -7.25
CA ALA A 28 19.65 -5.98 -6.57
C ALA A 28 18.63 -4.82 -6.47
N LEU A 29 17.84 -4.60 -7.51
CA LEU A 29 16.77 -3.60 -7.50
C LEU A 29 15.64 -3.99 -6.55
N ALA A 30 15.31 -5.28 -6.46
CA ALA A 30 14.34 -5.77 -5.50
C ALA A 30 14.83 -5.52 -4.07
N GLU A 31 16.04 -5.98 -3.72
CA GLU A 31 16.65 -5.76 -2.40
C GLU A 31 16.71 -4.27 -2.03
N ALA A 32 17.10 -3.40 -2.97
CA ALA A 32 17.08 -1.96 -2.74
C ALA A 32 15.67 -1.42 -2.47
N ALA A 33 14.65 -1.89 -3.21
CA ALA A 33 13.26 -1.49 -2.97
C ALA A 33 12.74 -1.96 -1.61
N TRP A 34 13.16 -3.14 -1.14
CA TRP A 34 12.84 -3.63 0.20
C TRP A 34 13.49 -2.74 1.28
N ALA A 35 14.78 -2.45 1.14
CA ALA A 35 15.52 -1.59 2.06
C ALA A 35 14.90 -0.18 2.15
N GLU A 36 14.49 0.41 1.03
CA GLU A 36 13.83 1.72 1.03
C GLU A 36 12.47 1.69 1.74
N ALA A 37 11.71 0.61 1.58
CA ALA A 37 10.43 0.46 2.25
C ALA A 37 10.59 0.26 3.77
N ASP A 38 11.63 -0.46 4.18
CA ASP A 38 11.94 -0.70 5.60
C ASP A 38 12.43 0.58 6.28
N ALA A 39 13.25 1.39 5.60
CA ALA A 39 13.63 2.71 6.09
C ALA A 39 12.40 3.64 6.25
N ALA A 40 11.47 3.61 5.30
CA ALA A 40 10.24 4.39 5.39
C ALA A 40 9.32 3.92 6.54
N LEU A 41 9.29 2.62 6.82
CA LEU A 41 8.57 2.06 7.95
C LEU A 41 9.23 2.43 9.29
N ALA A 42 10.56 2.35 9.37
CA ALA A 42 11.30 2.76 10.56
C ALA A 42 11.02 4.23 10.92
N GLN A 43 10.99 5.13 9.93
CA GLN A 43 10.59 6.52 10.14
C GLN A 43 9.15 6.64 10.65
N ALA A 44 8.21 5.86 10.09
CA ALA A 44 6.81 5.89 10.54
C ALA A 44 6.65 5.41 11.99
N LEU A 45 7.49 4.48 12.46
CA LEU A 45 7.50 4.06 13.87
C LEU A 45 8.01 5.18 14.78
N ALA A 46 9.07 5.87 14.39
CA ALA A 46 9.55 7.04 15.15
C ALA A 46 8.48 8.16 15.20
N ASP A 47 7.85 8.48 14.06
CA ASP A 47 6.78 9.47 14.00
C ASP A 47 5.58 9.06 14.88
N PHE A 48 5.31 7.75 15.01
CA PHE A 48 4.25 7.24 15.88
C PHE A 48 4.53 7.49 17.36
N ASP A 49 5.77 7.26 17.81
CA ASP A 49 6.17 7.55 19.20
C ASP A 49 6.08 9.06 19.51
N GLU A 50 6.39 9.92 18.54
CA GLU A 50 6.14 11.37 18.66
C GLU A 50 4.64 11.67 18.84
N THR A 51 3.74 10.94 18.16
CA THR A 51 2.30 11.14 18.36
C THR A 51 1.81 10.75 19.76
N GLN A 52 2.50 9.82 20.43
CA GLN A 52 2.17 9.40 21.79
C GLN A 52 2.64 10.39 22.85
N THR A 53 3.77 11.04 22.59
CA THR A 53 4.44 11.96 23.54
C THR A 53 4.11 13.43 23.29
N ALA A 54 3.45 13.76 22.18
CA ALA A 54 3.07 15.13 21.85
C ALA A 54 2.12 15.75 22.88
N GLU A 55 2.57 16.83 23.52
CA GLU A 55 1.77 17.59 24.46
C GLU A 55 0.86 18.61 23.74
N GLY A 56 -0.44 18.48 23.95
CA GLY A 56 -1.44 19.40 23.42
C GLY A 56 -1.99 19.04 22.04
N ALA A 57 -3.20 19.53 21.77
CA ALA A 57 -3.98 19.13 20.60
C ALA A 57 -3.31 19.49 19.26
N ARG A 58 -2.63 20.64 19.19
CA ARG A 58 -1.95 21.09 17.97
C ARG A 58 -0.71 20.25 17.65
N ALA A 59 0.16 20.05 18.64
CA ALA A 59 1.36 19.23 18.46
C ALA A 59 1.01 17.79 18.07
N ARG A 60 -0.03 17.22 18.70
CA ARG A 60 -0.53 15.89 18.36
C ARG A 60 -1.09 15.82 16.94
N LYS A 61 -1.81 16.84 16.50
CA LYS A 61 -2.30 16.92 15.12
C LYS A 61 -1.15 16.94 14.11
N ASP A 62 -0.16 17.80 14.34
CA ASP A 62 1.01 17.92 13.45
C ASP A 62 1.80 16.61 13.40
N ALA A 63 1.98 15.94 14.54
CA ALA A 63 2.63 14.63 14.62
C ALA A 63 1.83 13.54 13.87
N LEU A 64 0.50 13.53 13.99
CA LEU A 64 -0.38 12.62 13.24
C LEU A 64 -0.31 12.86 11.72
N GLU A 65 -0.19 14.12 11.29
CA GLU A 65 0.00 14.45 9.88
C GLU A 65 1.34 13.93 9.35
N ARG A 66 2.44 14.10 10.12
CA ARG A 66 3.76 13.53 9.77
C ARG A 66 3.72 12.01 9.67
N LEU A 67 3.15 11.35 10.67
CA LEU A 67 2.94 9.90 10.67
C LEU A 67 2.14 9.44 9.44
N GLY A 68 1.04 10.12 9.13
CA GLY A 68 0.21 9.81 7.97
C GLY A 68 0.98 9.92 6.65
N GLN A 69 1.86 10.91 6.51
CA GLN A 69 2.74 11.06 5.36
C GLN A 69 3.80 9.96 5.29
N ALA A 70 4.43 9.60 6.41
CA ALA A 70 5.41 8.53 6.47
C ALA A 70 4.82 7.17 6.09
N LEU A 71 3.65 6.83 6.65
CA LEU A 71 2.91 5.62 6.29
C LEU A 71 2.51 5.61 4.81
N SER A 72 2.12 6.75 4.25
CA SER A 72 1.77 6.86 2.82
C SER A 72 2.99 6.66 1.91
N ARG A 73 4.18 7.11 2.33
CA ARG A 73 5.44 6.85 1.62
C ARG A 73 5.79 5.35 1.66
N ALA A 74 5.77 4.74 2.84
CA ALA A 74 6.05 3.31 3.01
C ALA A 74 5.07 2.44 2.20
N ALA A 75 3.78 2.78 2.26
CA ALA A 75 2.73 2.09 1.50
C ALA A 75 3.01 2.09 -0.01
N ARG A 76 3.33 3.25 -0.60
CA ARG A 76 3.63 3.35 -2.04
C ARG A 76 4.85 2.54 -2.44
N LYS A 77 5.91 2.53 -1.63
CA LYS A 77 7.11 1.70 -1.87
C LYS A 77 6.80 0.20 -1.87
N ARG A 78 5.79 -0.22 -1.09
CA ARG A 78 5.27 -1.61 -1.06
C ARG A 78 4.13 -1.86 -2.05
N GLY A 79 3.90 -0.96 -3.02
CA GLY A 79 2.86 -1.09 -4.04
C GLY A 79 1.43 -1.04 -3.50
N LEU A 80 1.22 -0.45 -2.33
CA LEU A 80 -0.09 -0.30 -1.72
C LEU A 80 -0.78 0.99 -2.20
N ALA A 81 -2.08 0.88 -2.49
CA ALA A 81 -2.94 2.01 -2.83
C ALA A 81 -4.17 2.07 -1.93
N ARG A 82 -4.67 3.29 -1.69
CA ARG A 82 -5.90 3.53 -0.91
C ARG A 82 -7.13 3.33 -1.79
N LEU A 83 -8.15 2.70 -1.23
CA LEU A 83 -9.44 2.45 -1.89
C LEU A 83 -10.56 3.30 -1.26
N GLY A 84 -11.33 3.99 -2.10
CA GLY A 84 -12.40 4.93 -1.74
C GLY A 84 -11.89 6.28 -1.22
N SER A 85 -12.78 7.25 -0.96
CA SER A 85 -12.43 8.50 -0.25
C SER A 85 -13.14 8.61 1.08
N LEU A 86 -12.47 9.23 2.05
CA LEU A 86 -13.09 9.46 3.36
C LEU A 86 -14.32 10.35 3.17
N GLU A 87 -15.36 10.06 3.94
CA GLU A 87 -16.64 10.74 3.90
C GLU A 87 -17.46 10.55 2.60
N ASP A 88 -16.98 9.75 1.63
CA ASP A 88 -17.77 9.36 0.46
C ASP A 88 -19.01 8.59 0.89
N GLU A 89 -20.18 9.02 0.39
CA GLU A 89 -21.44 8.32 0.56
C GLU A 89 -21.70 7.36 -0.60
N LEU A 90 -21.92 6.08 -0.29
CA LEU A 90 -22.06 5.01 -1.28
C LEU A 90 -23.25 4.11 -0.95
N THR A 91 -23.66 3.29 -1.93
CA THR A 91 -24.56 2.17 -1.66
C THR A 91 -23.77 1.06 -0.98
N TYR A 92 -24.32 0.48 0.08
CA TYR A 92 -23.67 -0.62 0.78
C TYR A 92 -23.60 -1.86 -0.10
N ASP A 93 -22.42 -2.46 -0.13
CA ASP A 93 -22.12 -3.73 -0.77
C ASP A 93 -21.29 -4.57 0.23
N PRO A 94 -21.80 -5.71 0.71
CA PRO A 94 -21.10 -6.55 1.68
C PRO A 94 -19.82 -7.21 1.10
N ASP A 95 -19.72 -7.35 -0.22
CA ASP A 95 -18.52 -7.92 -0.85
C ASP A 95 -17.40 -6.88 -0.93
N ALA A 96 -17.74 -5.60 -1.05
CA ALA A 96 -16.77 -4.51 -1.15
C ALA A 96 -16.49 -3.78 0.18
N HIS A 97 -17.39 -3.83 1.17
CA HIS A 97 -17.31 -3.01 2.37
C HIS A 97 -17.34 -3.82 3.67
N ASP A 98 -16.78 -3.24 4.73
CA ASP A 98 -16.85 -3.77 6.09
C ASP A 98 -17.57 -2.78 7.01
N LEU A 99 -18.61 -3.23 7.70
CA LEU A 99 -19.37 -2.37 8.61
C LEU A 99 -18.59 -2.18 9.91
N ASN A 100 -18.30 -0.92 10.23
CA ASN A 100 -17.51 -0.58 11.42
C ASN A 100 -18.28 -0.79 12.75
N GLU A 101 -19.60 -1.01 12.66
CA GLU A 101 -20.48 -1.25 13.81
C GLU A 101 -21.44 -2.41 13.53
N ALA A 102 -21.79 -3.15 14.58
CA ALA A 102 -22.84 -4.17 14.48
C ALA A 102 -24.19 -3.48 14.26
N VAL A 103 -24.88 -3.84 13.17
CA VAL A 103 -26.19 -3.26 12.81
C VAL A 103 -27.27 -4.33 12.84
N ALA A 104 -28.42 -3.99 13.43
CA ALA A 104 -29.60 -4.86 13.37
C ALA A 104 -30.20 -4.94 11.96
N LYS A 105 -29.98 -3.92 11.13
CA LYS A 105 -30.42 -3.86 9.72
C LYS A 105 -29.32 -3.26 8.87
N THR A 106 -28.98 -3.91 7.76
CA THR A 106 -27.99 -3.41 6.81
C THR A 106 -28.42 -2.04 6.25
N PRO A 107 -27.54 -1.03 6.32
CA PRO A 107 -27.83 0.28 5.75
C PRO A 107 -27.84 0.22 4.23
N LYS A 108 -28.75 0.95 3.58
CA LYS A 108 -28.72 1.14 2.13
C LYS A 108 -27.60 2.10 1.72
N THR A 109 -27.43 3.18 2.49
CA THR A 109 -26.41 4.21 2.26
C THR A 109 -25.44 4.23 3.42
N ILE A 110 -24.16 4.20 3.08
CA ILE A 110 -23.04 4.17 3.99
C ILE A 110 -22.09 5.32 3.70
N ARG A 111 -21.21 5.60 4.65
CA ARG A 111 -20.12 6.55 4.52
C ARG A 111 -18.80 5.89 4.84
N ILE A 112 -17.78 6.10 4.00
CA ILE A 112 -16.44 5.57 4.26
C ILE A 112 -15.82 6.31 5.45
N GLN A 113 -15.55 5.58 6.54
CA GLN A 113 -14.89 6.09 7.74
C GLN A 113 -13.40 5.76 7.76
N ALA A 114 -13.00 4.64 7.14
CA ALA A 114 -11.61 4.32 6.87
C ALA A 114 -11.45 3.77 5.46
N ARG A 115 -10.47 4.30 4.73
CA ARG A 115 -10.13 3.84 3.37
C ARG A 115 -9.61 2.41 3.40
N GLY A 116 -10.01 1.63 2.40
CA GLY A 116 -9.44 0.31 2.16
C GLY A 116 -8.02 0.39 1.63
N VAL A 117 -7.38 -0.77 1.49
CA VAL A 117 -6.02 -0.93 0.95
C VAL A 117 -6.02 -2.00 -0.12
N THR A 118 -5.36 -1.70 -1.23
CA THR A 118 -5.20 -2.61 -2.37
C THR A 118 -3.73 -2.76 -2.76
N ARG A 119 -3.40 -3.88 -3.42
CA ARG A 119 -2.11 -4.12 -4.07
C ARG A 119 -2.35 -4.87 -5.36
N GLY A 120 -1.91 -4.34 -6.49
CA GLY A 120 -2.02 -5.06 -7.78
C GLY A 120 -3.45 -5.46 -8.17
N GLY A 121 -4.46 -4.70 -7.76
CA GLY A 121 -5.89 -5.02 -8.00
C GLY A 121 -6.54 -5.92 -6.94
N GLU A 122 -5.75 -6.51 -6.03
CA GLU A 122 -6.26 -7.28 -4.89
C GLU A 122 -6.62 -6.35 -3.74
N VAL A 123 -7.77 -6.57 -3.11
CA VAL A 123 -8.18 -5.86 -1.89
C VAL A 123 -7.60 -6.57 -0.68
N LEU A 124 -6.62 -5.95 -0.02
CA LEU A 124 -6.00 -6.45 1.21
C LEU A 124 -6.82 -6.08 2.45
N THR A 125 -7.52 -4.94 2.39
CA THR A 125 -8.41 -4.48 3.46
C THR A 125 -9.57 -3.73 2.84
N LYS A 126 -10.79 -4.18 3.13
CA LYS A 126 -12.02 -3.48 2.71
C LYS A 126 -12.10 -2.11 3.39
N PRO A 127 -12.68 -1.09 2.73
CA PRO A 127 -13.02 0.16 3.41
C PRO A 127 -13.98 -0.13 4.56
N ARG A 128 -13.70 0.47 5.73
CA ARG A 128 -14.62 0.42 6.87
C ARG A 128 -15.62 1.56 6.75
N VAL A 129 -16.89 1.21 6.90
CA VAL A 129 -18.00 2.10 6.59
C VAL A 129 -18.95 2.19 7.76
N GLY A 130 -19.50 3.39 7.95
CA GLY A 130 -20.55 3.67 8.93
C GLY A 130 -21.86 4.03 8.25
N ARG A 131 -22.95 4.03 9.00
CA ARG A 131 -24.25 4.47 8.49
C ARG A 131 -24.23 5.99 8.28
N VAL A 132 -24.88 6.47 7.22
CA VAL A 132 -25.21 7.89 7.11
C VAL A 132 -26.36 8.17 8.08
N SER A 133 -26.09 8.92 9.16
CA SER A 133 -27.17 9.40 10.02
C SER A 133 -27.88 10.56 9.33
N ARG A 134 -29.19 10.43 9.08
CA ARG A 134 -29.99 11.61 8.74
C ARG A 134 -30.00 12.49 9.98
N LYS A 135 -29.38 13.66 9.91
CA LYS A 135 -29.59 14.73 10.89
C LYS A 135 -31.11 14.88 11.07
N LYS A 136 -31.63 14.59 12.27
CA LYS A 136 -32.99 15.03 12.63
C LYS A 136 -32.99 16.55 12.42
N ARG A 137 -33.80 17.05 11.50
CA ARG A 137 -34.17 18.47 11.49
C ARG A 137 -34.87 18.72 12.84
N SER A 138 -34.20 19.41 13.75
CA SER A 138 -34.84 20.06 14.89
C SER A 138 -35.44 21.37 14.43
#